data_AF-A0A7W0MMB3-F1
#
_entry.id   AF-A0A7W0MMB3-F1
#
_cell.length_a   1.000
_cell.length_b   1.000
_cell.length_c   1.000
_cell.angle_alpha   90.00
_cell.angle_beta   90.00
_cell.angle_gamma   90.00
#
_symmetry.space_group_name_H-M   'P 1'
#
loop_
_entity.id
_entity.type
_entity.pdbx_description
1 polymer ?
#
loop_
_entity_poly.entity_id
_entity_poly.type
_entity_poly.pdbx_seq_one_letter_code
_entity_poly.pdbx_strand_id
1 'polypeptide(L)'
;MATVSVAGLCAPAAAETVRPSLNLYGLTGLIDMPSAQSQPDAQVSLSYSYFGETQRRNFNFQILPRISGAIRYSTIENWGRNNDPRYELFDRSFDVQFTLLKEGEWRSWTPAVALGFRDFLGTGVYSSEYLVATKSVQDFTLTMGLGWGRLSRVHGIENPFCAISSSACDRENDFGEGGKVSTNTFFRGQNVALFGGVEWQSPVDGLSFKAEYSSDDYKREQRSPTAEFKPNNQFNFGAEYRIREGITIGGYYMYGSEVGVNLAISGNPLRPLVPPDLGTGPLPVNARAANAPQGTAWATNPAARDQLAVALAEILRAEGMLLDAFSADPDGRGVEVAITNLRFQSDPKAIGRTTRVLAAGLPASVETFRVTMVQDDVRTTTVVIDRSDFERQVD
;
A
#
# COMPACT_ATOMS: atom_id res chain seq x y z
N MET A 1 -5.42 13.22 57.86
CA MET A 1 -6.21 12.55 56.81
C MET A 1 -6.32 13.49 55.62
N ALA A 2 -5.52 13.28 54.58
CA ALA A 2 -5.65 13.98 53.31
C ALA A 2 -5.38 12.96 52.21
N THR A 3 -6.46 12.49 51.58
CA THR A 3 -6.42 11.53 50.48
C THR A 3 -6.37 12.32 49.18
N VAL A 4 -5.27 12.19 48.44
CA VAL A 4 -5.12 12.74 47.09
C VAL A 4 -5.63 11.70 46.11
N SER A 5 -6.75 11.99 45.46
CA SER A 5 -7.29 11.18 44.35
C SER A 5 -6.60 11.59 43.05
N VAL A 6 -5.80 10.69 42.48
CA VAL A 6 -5.25 10.84 41.12
C VAL A 6 -6.33 10.42 40.13
N ALA A 7 -6.91 11.39 39.41
CA ALA A 7 -7.77 11.11 38.28
C ALA A 7 -6.90 10.70 37.08
N GLY A 8 -6.92 9.41 36.75
CA GLY A 8 -6.35 8.90 35.51
C GLY A 8 -7.13 9.43 34.31
N LEU A 9 -6.52 10.33 33.54
CA LEU A 9 -6.98 10.68 32.20
C LEU A 9 -6.76 9.46 31.29
N CYS A 10 -7.80 8.65 31.13
CA CYS A 10 -7.86 7.71 30.02
C CYS A 10 -7.91 8.55 28.73
N ALA A 11 -6.80 8.58 27.99
CA ALA A 11 -6.84 9.08 26.61
C ALA A 11 -7.89 8.25 25.86
N PRO A 12 -8.79 8.88 25.07
CA PRO A 12 -9.69 8.11 24.24
C PRO A 12 -8.82 7.28 23.29
N ALA A 13 -9.01 5.96 23.31
CA ALA A 13 -8.53 5.11 22.25
C ALA A 13 -9.04 5.73 20.95
N ALA A 14 -8.13 6.16 20.08
CA ALA A 14 -8.50 6.67 18.76
C ALA A 14 -9.28 5.54 18.10
N ALA A 15 -10.61 5.70 17.99
CA ALA A 15 -11.44 4.77 17.25
C ALA A 15 -10.78 4.64 15.88
N GLU A 16 -10.42 3.42 15.51
CA GLU A 16 -9.84 3.14 14.21
C GLU A 16 -10.86 3.62 13.18
N THR A 17 -10.58 4.78 12.57
CA THR A 17 -11.49 5.38 11.60
C THR A 17 -11.67 4.37 10.49
N VAL A 18 -12.90 3.86 10.34
CA VAL A 18 -13.24 2.87 9.32
C VAL A 18 -12.70 3.37 7.99
N ARG A 19 -11.86 2.54 7.36
CA ARG A 19 -11.20 2.91 6.11
C ARG A 19 -12.27 3.24 5.06
N PRO A 20 -12.19 4.39 4.36
CA PRO A 20 -13.11 4.71 3.28
C PRO A 20 -13.16 3.61 2.23
N SER A 21 -14.34 3.35 1.68
CA SER A 21 -14.56 2.32 0.67
C SER A 21 -14.01 2.70 -0.71
N LEU A 22 -13.70 1.68 -1.52
CA LEU A 22 -13.33 1.86 -2.92
C LEU A 22 -14.54 1.60 -3.81
N ASN A 23 -14.77 2.47 -4.78
CA ASN A 23 -15.79 2.30 -5.82
C ASN A 23 -15.33 1.29 -6.89
N LEU A 24 -16.20 0.96 -7.85
CA LEU A 24 -15.91 -0.02 -8.92
C LEU A 24 -14.80 0.44 -9.88
N TYR A 25 -14.38 1.70 -9.79
CA TYR A 25 -13.27 2.27 -10.54
C TYR A 25 -11.92 2.23 -9.79
N GLY A 26 -11.92 1.75 -8.55
CA GLY A 26 -10.73 1.66 -7.69
C GLY A 26 -10.37 2.94 -6.96
N LEU A 27 -11.17 4.00 -7.10
CA LEU A 27 -11.01 5.25 -6.35
C LEU A 27 -11.85 5.23 -5.08
N THR A 28 -11.51 6.06 -4.09
CA THR A 28 -12.37 6.22 -2.90
C THR A 28 -13.73 6.78 -3.30
N GLY A 29 -14.80 6.13 -2.88
CA GLY A 29 -16.13 6.52 -3.33
C GLY A 29 -17.25 5.62 -2.85
N LEU A 30 -18.44 5.89 -3.42
CA LEU A 30 -19.65 5.13 -3.21
C LEU A 30 -19.59 3.82 -4.02
N ILE A 31 -20.47 3.61 -5.00
CA ILE A 31 -20.53 2.41 -5.84
C ILE A 31 -19.85 2.72 -7.18
N ASP A 32 -20.39 3.66 -7.95
CA ASP A 32 -19.86 4.10 -9.25
C ASP A 32 -19.27 5.53 -9.16
N MET A 33 -19.79 6.31 -8.21
CA MET A 33 -19.43 7.71 -8.00
C MET A 33 -18.24 7.87 -7.04
N PRO A 34 -17.37 8.86 -7.26
CA PRO A 34 -16.26 9.17 -6.37
C PRO A 34 -16.72 9.90 -5.10
N SER A 35 -15.86 9.94 -4.08
CA SER A 35 -16.03 10.75 -2.87
C SER A 35 -14.80 11.62 -2.62
N ALA A 36 -14.91 12.58 -1.70
CA ALA A 36 -13.78 13.43 -1.31
C ALA A 36 -12.87 12.80 -0.24
N GLN A 37 -13.16 11.59 0.24
CA GLN A 37 -12.35 10.94 1.27
C GLN A 37 -11.00 10.49 0.70
N SER A 38 -9.95 10.62 1.51
CA SER A 38 -8.63 10.06 1.21
C SER A 38 -8.46 8.71 1.92
N GLN A 39 -7.77 7.79 1.28
CA GLN A 39 -7.28 6.59 1.96
C GLN A 39 -6.15 6.97 2.95
N PRO A 40 -5.78 6.08 3.88
CA PRO A 40 -4.56 6.24 4.67
C PRO A 40 -3.33 6.50 3.80
N ASP A 41 -2.37 7.26 4.31
CA ASP A 41 -1.14 7.56 3.57
C ASP A 41 -0.41 6.27 3.18
N ALA A 42 0.18 6.26 1.98
CA ALA A 42 0.82 5.11 1.34
C ALA A 42 -0.08 3.86 1.15
N GLN A 43 -1.40 3.96 1.33
CA GLN A 43 -2.30 2.83 1.12
C GLN A 43 -2.25 2.34 -0.33
N VAL A 44 -2.09 1.03 -0.49
CA VAL A 44 -2.16 0.34 -1.78
C VAL A 44 -3.40 -0.53 -1.81
N SER A 45 -4.04 -0.65 -2.96
CA SER A 45 -5.16 -1.56 -3.15
C SER A 45 -5.19 -2.15 -4.56
N LEU A 46 -5.56 -3.42 -4.64
CA LEU A 46 -5.94 -4.12 -5.86
C LEU A 46 -7.43 -4.42 -5.78
N SER A 47 -8.19 -4.15 -6.83
CA SER A 47 -9.59 -4.52 -6.87
C SER A 47 -10.01 -5.12 -8.21
N TYR A 48 -10.95 -6.05 -8.15
CA TYR A 48 -11.66 -6.57 -9.31
C TYR A 48 -13.15 -6.30 -9.13
N SER A 49 -13.76 -5.67 -10.12
CA SER A 49 -15.21 -5.48 -10.16
C SER A 49 -15.80 -5.98 -11.46
N TYR A 50 -17.03 -6.46 -11.38
CA TYR A 50 -17.85 -6.89 -12.52
C TYR A 50 -19.27 -6.39 -12.32
N PHE A 51 -19.88 -5.79 -13.34
CA PHE A 51 -21.32 -5.55 -13.40
C PHE A 51 -21.75 -5.40 -14.86
N GLY A 52 -22.96 -5.87 -15.18
CA GLY A 52 -23.43 -5.95 -16.57
C GLY A 52 -22.40 -6.66 -17.44
N GLU A 53 -21.91 -5.97 -18.47
CA GLU A 53 -20.91 -6.48 -19.43
C GLU A 53 -19.52 -5.88 -19.20
N THR A 54 -19.29 -5.24 -18.05
CA THR A 54 -18.06 -4.52 -17.75
C THR A 54 -17.30 -5.14 -16.60
N GLN A 55 -16.03 -5.46 -16.84
CA GLN A 55 -15.07 -5.87 -15.83
C GLN A 55 -13.93 -4.86 -15.71
N ARG A 56 -13.51 -4.57 -14.48
CA ARG A 56 -12.45 -3.60 -14.18
C ARG A 56 -11.46 -4.19 -13.20
N ARG A 57 -10.17 -4.09 -13.53
CA ARG A 57 -9.04 -4.45 -12.68
C ARG A 57 -8.33 -3.16 -12.33
N ASN A 58 -8.32 -2.82 -11.05
CA ASN A 58 -7.79 -1.54 -10.59
C ASN A 58 -6.58 -1.78 -9.68
N PHE A 59 -5.54 -0.98 -9.87
CA PHE A 59 -4.44 -0.78 -8.93
C PHE A 59 -4.50 0.66 -8.44
N ASN A 60 -4.80 0.84 -7.16
CA ASN A 60 -4.93 2.14 -6.51
C ASN A 60 -3.80 2.39 -5.52
N PHE A 61 -3.32 3.63 -5.50
CA PHE A 61 -2.27 4.08 -4.59
C PHE A 61 -2.60 5.46 -4.03
N GLN A 62 -2.60 5.59 -2.70
CA GLN A 62 -2.60 6.88 -2.03
C GLN A 62 -1.17 7.44 -2.09
N ILE A 63 -0.86 8.17 -3.16
CA ILE A 63 0.49 8.67 -3.48
C ILE A 63 1.02 9.58 -2.38
N LEU A 64 0.19 10.53 -1.97
CA LEU A 64 0.45 11.47 -0.88
C LEU A 64 -0.84 11.63 -0.06
N PRO A 65 -0.79 12.23 1.14
CA PRO A 65 -1.98 12.45 1.98
C PRO A 65 -3.11 13.27 1.35
N ARG A 66 -2.87 13.89 0.17
CA ARG A 66 -3.87 14.64 -0.62
C ARG A 66 -3.92 14.23 -2.09
N ILE A 67 -3.14 13.25 -2.52
CA ILE A 67 -3.09 12.82 -3.92
C ILE A 67 -3.27 11.31 -3.98
N SER A 68 -4.33 10.85 -4.64
CA SER A 68 -4.55 9.44 -4.93
C SER A 68 -4.57 9.22 -6.43
N GLY A 69 -4.10 8.05 -6.87
CA GLY A 69 -4.16 7.64 -8.27
C GLY A 69 -4.59 6.20 -8.42
N ALA A 70 -5.27 5.90 -9.53
CA ALA A 70 -5.68 4.55 -9.88
C ALA A 70 -5.34 4.25 -11.33
N ILE A 71 -4.68 3.12 -11.57
CA ILE A 71 -4.50 2.54 -12.89
C ILE A 71 -5.60 1.49 -13.06
N ARG A 72 -6.31 1.54 -14.19
CA ARG A 72 -7.40 0.63 -14.49
C ARG A 72 -7.19 -0.04 -15.84
N TYR A 73 -7.41 -1.35 -15.86
CA TYR A 73 -7.59 -2.13 -17.07
C TYR A 73 -9.02 -2.67 -17.09
N SER A 74 -9.81 -2.28 -18.09
CA SER A 74 -11.19 -2.73 -18.20
C SER A 74 -11.45 -3.44 -19.51
N THR A 75 -12.35 -4.41 -19.44
CA THR A 75 -12.95 -5.04 -20.62
C THR A 75 -14.43 -4.73 -20.61
N ILE A 76 -14.94 -4.26 -21.74
CA ILE A 76 -16.36 -4.07 -21.98
C ILE A 76 -16.76 -5.06 -23.07
N GLU A 77 -17.50 -6.09 -22.66
CA GLU A 77 -18.03 -7.09 -23.56
C GLU A 77 -19.15 -6.51 -24.41
N ASN A 78 -19.39 -7.09 -25.59
CA ASN A 78 -20.42 -6.64 -26.52
C ASN A 78 -20.35 -5.12 -26.83
N TRP A 79 -19.16 -4.52 -26.88
CA TRP A 79 -18.99 -3.11 -27.26
C TRP A 79 -19.44 -2.84 -28.70
N GLY A 80 -19.17 -3.80 -29.58
CA GLY A 80 -19.59 -3.79 -30.98
C GLY A 80 -18.75 -2.89 -31.89
N ARG A 81 -18.58 -3.34 -33.13
CA ARG A 81 -18.01 -2.60 -34.26
C ARG A 81 -18.78 -2.94 -35.53
N ASN A 82 -18.66 -2.12 -36.58
CA ASN A 82 -19.42 -2.28 -37.83
C ASN A 82 -19.39 -3.71 -38.42
N ASN A 83 -18.29 -4.44 -38.26
CA ASN A 83 -18.11 -5.80 -38.80
C ASN A 83 -18.14 -6.90 -37.73
N ASP A 84 -18.25 -6.54 -36.45
CA ASP A 84 -18.24 -7.49 -35.33
C ASP A 84 -19.08 -6.94 -34.18
N PRO A 85 -20.38 -7.30 -34.12
CA PRO A 85 -21.27 -6.87 -33.04
C PRO A 85 -20.82 -7.34 -31.64
N ARG A 86 -20.05 -8.43 -31.55
CA ARG A 86 -19.58 -9.00 -30.28
C ARG A 86 -18.17 -8.56 -29.92
N TYR A 87 -17.63 -7.56 -30.63
CA TYR A 87 -16.30 -7.03 -30.34
C TYR A 87 -16.20 -6.58 -28.88
N GLU A 88 -15.16 -7.03 -28.18
CA GLU A 88 -14.83 -6.62 -26.82
C GLU A 88 -13.88 -5.43 -26.85
N LEU A 89 -14.19 -4.37 -26.10
CA LEU A 89 -13.29 -3.23 -25.93
C LEU A 89 -12.38 -3.43 -24.73
N PHE A 90 -11.07 -3.33 -24.95
CA PHE A 90 -10.08 -3.23 -23.89
C PHE A 90 -9.67 -1.77 -23.71
N ASP A 91 -9.90 -1.23 -22.52
CA ASP A 91 -9.51 0.12 -22.14
C ASP A 91 -8.42 0.10 -21.05
N ARG A 92 -7.51 1.08 -21.15
CA ARG A 92 -6.48 1.37 -20.17
C ARG A 92 -6.65 2.83 -19.78
N SER A 93 -6.84 3.07 -18.50
CA SER A 93 -7.04 4.41 -17.98
C SER A 93 -6.23 4.66 -16.72
N PHE A 94 -5.81 5.91 -16.55
CA PHE A 94 -5.21 6.41 -15.34
C PHE A 94 -6.06 7.56 -14.79
N ASP A 95 -6.37 7.46 -13.50
CA ASP A 95 -7.18 8.40 -12.76
C ASP A 95 -6.30 9.09 -11.70
N VAL A 96 -6.57 10.36 -11.43
CA VAL A 96 -5.94 11.11 -10.33
C VAL A 96 -6.98 11.94 -9.58
N GLN A 97 -6.85 12.00 -8.26
CA GLN A 97 -7.70 12.83 -7.40
C GLN A 97 -6.82 13.64 -6.44
N PHE A 98 -7.16 14.93 -6.33
CA PHE A 98 -6.54 15.90 -5.44
C PHE A 98 -7.53 16.29 -4.35
N THR A 99 -7.19 16.00 -3.10
CA THR A 99 -7.96 16.45 -1.93
C THR A 99 -7.59 17.90 -1.61
N LEU A 100 -8.49 18.82 -1.96
CA LEU A 100 -8.32 20.26 -1.79
C LEU A 100 -8.47 20.66 -0.32
N LEU A 101 -9.43 20.06 0.38
CA LEU A 101 -9.72 20.31 1.79
C LEU A 101 -10.01 18.98 2.48
N LYS A 102 -9.37 18.70 3.62
CA LYS A 102 -9.76 17.55 4.44
C LYS A 102 -10.97 17.91 5.29
N GLU A 103 -11.76 16.89 5.63
CA GLU A 103 -12.90 17.08 6.51
C GLU A 103 -12.46 17.71 7.84
N GLY A 104 -13.14 18.76 8.29
CA GLY A 104 -12.82 19.43 9.55
C GLY A 104 -11.60 20.37 9.51
N GLU A 105 -10.86 20.44 8.40
CA GLU A 105 -9.56 21.14 8.32
C GLU A 105 -9.68 22.66 8.48
N TRP A 106 -10.67 23.28 7.84
CA TRP A 106 -10.92 24.71 7.98
C TRP A 106 -11.78 25.02 9.21
N ARG A 107 -12.87 24.28 9.39
CA ARG A 107 -13.73 24.30 10.60
C ARG A 107 -14.31 22.90 10.81
N SER A 108 -14.72 22.57 12.04
CA SER A 108 -15.26 21.24 12.39
C SER A 108 -16.40 20.75 11.49
N TRP A 109 -17.20 21.66 10.93
CA TRP A 109 -18.32 21.35 10.04
C TRP A 109 -17.96 21.24 8.56
N THR A 110 -16.76 21.67 8.12
CA THR A 110 -16.45 21.65 6.68
C THR A 110 -16.32 20.22 6.17
N PRO A 111 -16.92 19.90 5.01
CA PRO A 111 -16.72 18.62 4.36
C PRO A 111 -15.29 18.52 3.84
N ALA A 112 -14.84 17.29 3.57
CA ALA A 112 -13.73 17.09 2.65
C ALA A 112 -14.16 17.56 1.26
N VAL A 113 -13.23 18.13 0.49
CA VAL A 113 -13.45 18.56 -0.89
C VAL A 113 -12.32 18.01 -1.76
N ALA A 114 -12.67 17.38 -2.87
CA ALA A 114 -11.70 16.85 -3.82
C ALA A 114 -12.05 17.18 -5.27
N LEU A 115 -11.00 17.34 -6.07
CA LEU A 115 -11.05 17.49 -7.52
C LEU A 115 -10.43 16.26 -8.15
N GLY A 116 -11.15 15.58 -9.04
CA GLY A 116 -10.64 14.39 -9.69
C GLY A 116 -10.78 14.41 -11.20
N PHE A 117 -9.89 13.64 -11.82
CA PHE A 117 -9.78 13.45 -13.25
C PHE A 117 -9.74 11.95 -13.50
N ARG A 118 -10.81 11.41 -14.09
CA ARG A 118 -10.93 10.01 -14.46
C ARG A 118 -10.55 9.87 -15.93
N ASP A 119 -9.73 8.86 -16.22
CA ASP A 119 -9.27 8.57 -17.59
C ASP A 119 -8.69 9.84 -18.26
N PHE A 120 -7.80 10.52 -17.53
CA PHE A 120 -7.11 11.72 -18.01
C PHE A 120 -5.92 11.35 -18.92
N LEU A 121 -5.41 10.13 -18.74
CA LEU A 121 -4.44 9.47 -19.59
C LEU A 121 -4.94 8.05 -19.87
N GLY A 122 -5.51 7.83 -21.05
CA GLY A 122 -6.13 6.58 -21.46
C GLY A 122 -6.87 6.72 -22.78
N THR A 123 -7.79 5.79 -23.11
CA THR A 123 -8.52 5.82 -24.39
C THR A 123 -9.71 6.79 -24.38
N GLY A 124 -10.06 7.33 -23.21
CA GLY A 124 -11.11 8.35 -23.05
C GLY A 124 -12.54 7.79 -22.92
N VAL A 125 -12.70 6.47 -22.85
CA VAL A 125 -13.98 5.78 -22.65
C VAL A 125 -14.67 6.22 -21.35
N TYR A 126 -13.89 6.48 -20.30
CA TYR A 126 -14.38 6.92 -18.99
C TYR A 126 -14.03 8.38 -18.67
N SER A 127 -13.55 9.13 -19.66
CA SER A 127 -13.06 10.50 -19.49
C SER A 127 -14.09 11.41 -18.82
N SER A 128 -13.73 11.89 -17.62
CA SER A 128 -14.55 12.80 -16.84
C SER A 128 -13.72 13.57 -15.82
N GLU A 129 -14.23 14.73 -15.43
CA GLU A 129 -13.70 15.53 -14.34
C GLU A 129 -14.81 15.72 -13.31
N TYR A 130 -14.46 15.83 -12.03
CA TYR A 130 -15.45 16.05 -10.97
C TYR A 130 -14.92 16.89 -9.83
N LEU A 131 -15.82 17.65 -9.22
CA LEU A 131 -15.64 18.28 -7.93
C LEU A 131 -16.62 17.63 -6.95
N VAL A 132 -16.12 17.10 -5.84
CA VAL A 132 -16.92 16.34 -4.88
C VAL A 132 -16.67 16.81 -3.46
N ALA A 133 -17.73 16.82 -2.65
CA ALA A 133 -17.69 17.09 -1.24
C ALA A 133 -18.24 15.89 -0.45
N THR A 134 -17.57 15.52 0.64
CA THR A 134 -17.97 14.40 1.51
C THR A 134 -17.89 14.80 2.98
N LYS A 135 -18.91 14.42 3.75
CA LYS A 135 -18.98 14.68 5.19
C LYS A 135 -19.42 13.43 5.94
N SER A 136 -18.68 13.11 7.00
CA SER A 136 -19.02 12.03 7.92
C SER A 136 -19.81 12.61 9.11
N VAL A 137 -21.00 12.06 9.36
CA VAL A 137 -21.89 12.46 10.44
C VAL A 137 -22.41 11.19 11.12
N GLN A 138 -21.91 10.92 12.33
CA GLN A 138 -22.18 9.65 13.03
C GLN A 138 -21.83 8.46 12.14
N ASP A 139 -22.76 7.54 11.93
CA ASP A 139 -22.57 6.33 11.13
C ASP A 139 -22.84 6.57 9.63
N PHE A 140 -23.10 7.81 9.22
CA PHE A 140 -23.39 8.17 7.84
C PHE A 140 -22.26 8.96 7.20
N THR A 141 -21.91 8.60 5.97
CA THR A 141 -21.02 9.37 5.11
C THR A 141 -21.81 9.88 3.92
N LEU A 142 -22.02 11.20 3.86
CA LEU A 142 -22.78 11.86 2.80
C LEU A 142 -21.83 12.40 1.75
N THR A 143 -22.11 12.12 0.48
CA THR A 143 -21.31 12.59 -0.66
C THR A 143 -22.19 13.29 -1.68
N MET A 144 -21.72 14.44 -2.19
CA MET A 144 -22.37 15.16 -3.27
C MET A 144 -21.30 15.78 -4.18
N GLY A 145 -21.49 15.67 -5.49
CA GLY A 145 -20.53 16.16 -6.46
C GLY A 145 -21.15 16.66 -7.75
N LEU A 146 -20.32 17.35 -8.53
CA LEU A 146 -20.61 17.86 -9.86
C LEU A 146 -19.62 17.24 -10.84
N GLY A 147 -20.11 16.75 -11.96
CA GLY A 147 -19.34 16.03 -12.97
C GLY A 147 -19.40 16.66 -14.36
N TRP A 148 -18.27 16.60 -15.07
CA TRP A 148 -18.09 16.96 -16.47
C TRP A 148 -17.83 15.70 -17.31
N GLY A 149 -17.95 15.82 -18.63
CA GLY A 149 -17.65 14.71 -19.55
C GLY A 149 -18.63 13.55 -19.36
N ARG A 150 -18.14 12.35 -19.07
CA ARG A 150 -19.00 11.18 -18.82
C ARG A 150 -19.95 11.36 -17.64
N LEU A 151 -19.56 12.13 -16.62
CA LEU A 151 -20.37 12.38 -15.43
C LEU A 151 -21.37 13.55 -15.60
N SER A 152 -21.66 13.98 -16.83
CA SER A 152 -22.57 15.10 -17.14
C SER A 152 -23.84 14.69 -17.90
N ARG A 153 -24.10 13.37 -18.01
CA ARG A 153 -25.01 12.83 -19.02
C ARG A 153 -26.48 12.84 -18.63
N VAL A 154 -26.77 12.69 -17.35
CA VAL A 154 -28.14 12.57 -16.85
C VAL A 154 -28.54 13.80 -16.05
N HIS A 155 -29.69 14.38 -16.39
CA HIS A 155 -30.25 15.58 -15.75
C HIS A 155 -29.23 16.73 -15.61
N GLY A 156 -28.42 16.94 -16.66
CA GLY A 156 -27.40 17.98 -16.69
C GLY A 156 -27.99 19.39 -16.62
N ILE A 157 -27.29 20.27 -15.93
CA ILE A 157 -27.48 21.72 -15.93
C ILE A 157 -26.42 22.37 -16.81
N GLU A 158 -26.69 23.59 -17.28
CA GLU A 158 -25.74 24.34 -18.09
C GLU A 158 -24.40 24.51 -17.35
N ASN A 159 -23.29 24.23 -18.05
CA ASN A 159 -21.96 24.38 -17.49
C ASN A 159 -21.72 25.84 -17.11
N PRO A 160 -21.46 26.19 -15.84
CA PRO A 160 -21.28 27.59 -15.44
C PRO A 160 -20.08 28.25 -16.14
N PHE A 161 -19.11 27.47 -16.61
CA PHE A 161 -17.98 27.99 -17.37
C PHE A 161 -18.34 28.43 -18.80
N CYS A 162 -19.48 27.97 -19.36
CA CYS A 162 -20.00 28.46 -20.63
C CYS A 162 -20.33 29.96 -20.60
N ALA A 163 -20.82 30.46 -19.46
CA ALA A 163 -21.11 31.87 -19.27
C ALA A 163 -19.83 32.73 -19.21
N ILE A 164 -18.68 32.12 -18.89
CA ILE A 164 -17.39 32.80 -18.76
C ILE A 164 -16.61 32.74 -20.09
N SER A 165 -16.67 31.61 -20.80
CA SER A 165 -16.02 31.42 -22.10
C SER A 165 -16.80 30.46 -22.99
N SER A 166 -17.10 30.87 -24.22
CA SER A 166 -17.77 30.01 -25.21
C SER A 166 -16.99 28.74 -25.53
N SER A 167 -15.65 28.79 -25.49
CA SER A 167 -14.79 27.62 -25.69
C SER A 167 -14.90 26.58 -24.57
N ALA A 168 -15.46 26.92 -23.42
CA ALA A 168 -15.74 25.96 -22.35
C ALA A 168 -16.99 25.11 -22.65
N CYS A 169 -17.82 25.51 -23.61
CA CYS A 169 -18.96 24.70 -24.05
C CYS A 169 -18.57 23.57 -24.99
N ASP A 170 -17.43 23.72 -25.67
CA ASP A 170 -16.95 22.77 -26.68
C ASP A 170 -16.02 21.75 -26.05
N ARG A 171 -16.53 20.53 -25.86
CA ARG A 171 -15.73 19.35 -25.53
C ARG A 171 -15.52 18.51 -26.77
N GLU A 172 -14.33 18.61 -27.35
CA GLU A 172 -13.90 17.71 -28.41
C GLU A 172 -13.66 16.32 -27.82
N ASN A 173 -14.35 15.34 -28.39
CA ASN A 173 -14.32 13.95 -27.95
C ASN A 173 -13.31 13.18 -28.81
N ASP A 174 -12.02 13.49 -28.70
CA ASP A 174 -10.96 12.76 -29.40
C ASP A 174 -10.59 11.48 -28.63
N PHE A 175 -11.30 10.39 -28.93
CA PHE A 175 -11.01 9.05 -28.40
C PHE A 175 -9.99 8.38 -29.33
N GLY A 176 -8.71 8.67 -29.11
CA GLY A 176 -7.61 8.00 -29.79
C GLY A 176 -7.31 6.60 -29.25
N GLU A 177 -6.21 5.98 -29.69
CA GLU A 177 -5.76 4.65 -29.21
C GLU A 177 -5.12 4.68 -27.79
N GLY A 178 -5.26 5.80 -27.08
CA GLY A 178 -4.65 6.07 -25.78
C GLY A 178 -3.28 6.77 -25.87
N GLY A 179 -2.69 7.09 -24.71
CA GLY A 179 -1.32 7.60 -24.59
C GLY A 179 -1.13 9.12 -24.79
N LYS A 180 -2.20 9.89 -24.99
CA LYS A 180 -2.17 11.36 -24.99
C LYS A 180 -2.88 11.90 -23.75
N VAL A 181 -2.33 12.95 -23.14
CA VAL A 181 -2.99 13.66 -22.03
C VAL A 181 -4.04 14.60 -22.62
N SER A 182 -5.31 14.42 -22.26
CA SER A 182 -6.43 15.17 -22.84
C SER A 182 -6.71 16.51 -22.13
N THR A 183 -5.66 17.32 -21.88
CA THR A 183 -5.77 18.59 -21.13
C THR A 183 -6.74 19.60 -21.76
N ASN A 184 -6.89 19.57 -23.09
CA ASN A 184 -7.76 20.49 -23.83
C ASN A 184 -9.26 20.26 -23.60
N THR A 185 -9.64 19.17 -22.91
CA THR A 185 -11.05 18.81 -22.68
C THR A 185 -11.55 19.10 -21.27
N PHE A 186 -10.66 19.45 -20.34
CA PHE A 186 -10.99 19.57 -18.91
C PHE A 186 -11.99 20.69 -18.63
N PHE A 187 -13.01 20.35 -17.83
CA PHE A 187 -14.10 21.26 -17.43
C PHE A 187 -14.89 21.85 -18.60
N ARG A 188 -14.82 21.20 -19.77
CA ARG A 188 -15.55 21.57 -20.97
C ARG A 188 -16.75 20.69 -21.24
N GLY A 189 -17.70 21.25 -21.98
CA GLY A 189 -18.96 20.64 -22.39
C GLY A 189 -20.13 21.56 -22.04
N GLN A 190 -21.23 21.38 -22.76
CA GLN A 190 -22.43 22.21 -22.56
C GLN A 190 -23.07 22.01 -21.18
N ASN A 191 -22.91 20.81 -20.61
CA ASN A 191 -23.60 20.44 -19.37
C ASN A 191 -22.62 19.92 -18.31
N VAL A 192 -23.04 20.08 -17.06
CA VAL A 192 -22.52 19.39 -15.87
C VAL A 192 -23.68 18.68 -15.19
N ALA A 193 -23.44 17.59 -14.47
CA ALA A 193 -24.50 16.93 -13.73
C ALA A 193 -24.13 16.69 -12.27
N LEU A 194 -25.15 16.72 -11.43
CA LEU A 194 -25.02 16.38 -10.02
C LEU A 194 -24.99 14.87 -9.86
N PHE A 195 -24.18 14.40 -8.93
CA PHE A 195 -24.20 13.02 -8.45
C PHE A 195 -24.04 13.01 -6.93
N GLY A 196 -24.33 11.89 -6.28
CA GLY A 196 -24.12 11.78 -4.84
C GLY A 196 -24.78 10.58 -4.23
N GLY A 197 -24.74 10.52 -2.91
CA GLY A 197 -25.32 9.41 -2.17
C GLY A 197 -24.88 9.39 -0.73
N VAL A 198 -25.20 8.28 -0.08
CA VAL A 198 -24.93 8.03 1.32
C VAL A 198 -24.38 6.63 1.50
N GLU A 199 -23.35 6.52 2.32
CA GLU A 199 -22.93 5.26 2.92
C GLU A 199 -23.33 5.26 4.39
N TRP A 200 -23.88 4.14 4.86
CA TRP A 200 -24.24 3.90 6.24
C TRP A 200 -23.43 2.74 6.79
N GLN A 201 -22.67 2.99 7.84
CA GLN A 201 -22.00 1.96 8.63
C GLN A 201 -23.03 1.29 9.54
N SER A 202 -23.29 0.01 9.31
CA SER A 202 -24.26 -0.71 10.13
C SER A 202 -23.68 -1.02 11.52
N PRO A 203 -24.53 -1.35 12.51
CA PRO A 203 -24.05 -1.85 13.79
C PRO A 203 -23.29 -3.19 13.72
N VAL A 204 -23.35 -3.90 12.59
CA VAL A 204 -22.60 -5.13 12.35
C VAL A 204 -21.19 -4.77 11.90
N ASP A 205 -20.18 -5.20 12.65
CA ASP A 205 -18.79 -4.87 12.33
C ASP A 205 -18.41 -5.33 10.92
N GLY A 206 -17.79 -4.41 10.19
CA GLY A 206 -17.36 -4.63 8.80
C GLY A 206 -18.46 -4.51 7.76
N LEU A 207 -19.74 -4.36 8.12
CA LEU A 207 -20.85 -4.27 7.16
C LEU A 207 -21.30 -2.82 6.97
N SER A 208 -21.23 -2.32 5.73
CA SER A 208 -21.80 -1.03 5.32
C SER A 208 -22.79 -1.17 4.17
N PHE A 209 -23.72 -0.22 4.09
CA PHE A 209 -24.73 -0.14 3.03
C PHE A 209 -24.58 1.18 2.29
N LYS A 210 -24.87 1.16 0.99
CA LYS A 210 -24.75 2.33 0.11
C LYS A 210 -26.04 2.55 -0.67
N ALA A 211 -26.41 3.82 -0.80
CA ALA A 211 -27.40 4.29 -1.75
C ALA A 211 -26.79 5.45 -2.53
N GLU A 212 -26.80 5.34 -3.85
CA GLU A 212 -26.12 6.27 -4.76
C GLU A 212 -27.06 6.69 -5.88
N TYR A 213 -26.97 7.95 -6.26
CA TYR A 213 -27.49 8.48 -7.52
C TYR A 213 -26.29 8.79 -8.43
N SER A 214 -26.25 8.12 -9.58
CA SER A 214 -25.21 8.30 -10.60
C SER A 214 -25.65 9.29 -11.68
N SER A 215 -24.70 10.04 -12.22
CA SER A 215 -24.93 10.94 -13.36
C SER A 215 -24.49 10.35 -14.71
N ASP A 216 -24.00 9.11 -14.73
CA ASP A 216 -23.55 8.40 -15.92
C ASP A 216 -24.70 7.64 -16.58
N ASP A 217 -24.86 7.80 -17.91
CA ASP A 217 -25.93 7.15 -18.66
C ASP A 217 -25.52 5.83 -19.32
N TYR A 218 -24.21 5.49 -19.30
CA TYR A 218 -23.66 4.30 -19.95
C TYR A 218 -24.07 4.13 -21.42
N LYS A 219 -24.37 5.24 -22.12
CA LYS A 219 -24.85 5.18 -23.51
C LYS A 219 -23.84 4.58 -24.49
N ARG A 220 -22.56 4.54 -24.13
CA ARG A 220 -21.52 4.00 -25.01
C ARG A 220 -21.54 2.49 -25.02
N GLU A 221 -21.73 1.91 -23.84
CA GLU A 221 -21.83 0.47 -23.60
C GLU A 221 -23.11 -0.11 -24.23
N GLN A 222 -24.16 0.70 -24.39
CA GLN A 222 -25.43 0.32 -25.02
C GLN A 222 -25.43 0.36 -26.56
N ARG A 223 -24.32 0.75 -27.22
CA ARG A 223 -24.33 1.01 -28.67
C ARG A 223 -24.44 -0.24 -29.52
N SER A 224 -23.93 -1.37 -29.04
CA SER A 224 -24.00 -2.62 -29.79
C SER A 224 -25.42 -3.16 -29.82
N PRO A 225 -25.89 -3.73 -30.95
CA PRO A 225 -27.15 -4.45 -30.98
C PRO A 225 -27.16 -5.70 -30.09
N THR A 226 -25.99 -6.19 -29.67
CA THR A 226 -25.85 -7.34 -28.76
C THR A 226 -25.58 -6.93 -27.31
N ALA A 227 -25.58 -5.62 -27.00
CA ALA A 227 -25.44 -5.16 -25.63
C ALA A 227 -26.66 -5.55 -24.80
N GLU A 228 -26.42 -6.27 -23.71
CA GLU A 228 -27.45 -6.73 -22.79
C GLU A 228 -27.74 -5.68 -21.72
N PHE A 229 -26.73 -4.90 -21.32
CA PHE A 229 -26.89 -3.90 -20.27
C PHE A 229 -27.77 -2.73 -20.72
N LYS A 230 -28.91 -2.55 -20.04
CA LYS A 230 -29.85 -1.44 -20.26
C LYS A 230 -30.22 -0.79 -18.93
N PRO A 231 -29.72 0.43 -18.61
CA PRO A 231 -30.05 1.11 -17.37
C PRO A 231 -31.51 1.56 -17.36
N ASN A 232 -32.24 1.18 -16.31
CA ASN A 232 -33.65 1.55 -16.09
C ASN A 232 -33.80 2.85 -15.27
N ASN A 233 -32.88 3.09 -14.35
CA ASN A 233 -32.83 4.31 -13.53
C ASN A 233 -31.37 4.62 -13.13
N GLN A 234 -31.18 5.69 -12.34
CA GLN A 234 -29.86 6.17 -11.89
C GLN A 234 -29.52 5.83 -10.44
N PHE A 235 -30.36 5.04 -9.78
CA PHE A 235 -30.19 4.68 -8.39
C PHE A 235 -29.48 3.34 -8.26
N ASN A 236 -28.37 3.35 -7.54
CA ASN A 236 -27.56 2.18 -7.23
C ASN A 236 -27.64 1.91 -5.72
N PHE A 237 -27.74 0.63 -5.35
CA PHE A 237 -27.77 0.19 -3.96
C PHE A 237 -26.74 -0.90 -3.75
N GLY A 238 -26.13 -0.97 -2.57
CA GLY A 238 -25.15 -2.01 -2.31
C GLY A 238 -24.88 -2.27 -0.85
N ALA A 239 -24.22 -3.39 -0.60
CA ALA A 239 -23.69 -3.77 0.69
C ALA A 239 -22.22 -4.18 0.53
N GLU A 240 -21.38 -3.76 1.45
CA GLU A 240 -19.97 -4.13 1.51
C GLU A 240 -19.65 -4.77 2.85
N TYR A 241 -18.84 -5.83 2.81
CA TYR A 241 -18.40 -6.55 3.99
C TYR A 241 -16.87 -6.64 4.02
N ARG A 242 -16.28 -6.04 5.04
CA ARG A 242 -14.85 -6.13 5.37
C ARG A 242 -14.61 -7.43 6.13
N ILE A 243 -14.20 -8.46 5.40
CA ILE A 243 -13.92 -9.81 5.95
C ILE A 243 -12.81 -9.73 7.01
N ARG A 244 -11.77 -8.96 6.72
CA ARG A 244 -10.66 -8.66 7.62
C ARG A 244 -9.98 -7.37 7.18
N GLU A 245 -9.02 -6.88 7.97
CA GLU A 245 -8.20 -5.75 7.54
C GLU A 245 -7.57 -6.04 6.17
N GLY A 246 -7.83 -5.14 5.22
CA GLY A 246 -7.33 -5.26 3.85
C GLY A 246 -8.08 -6.23 2.92
N ILE A 247 -9.20 -6.85 3.31
CA ILE A 247 -10.04 -7.61 2.38
C ILE A 247 -11.51 -7.19 2.50
N THR A 248 -12.06 -6.63 1.43
CA THR A 248 -13.45 -6.21 1.33
C THR A 248 -14.12 -6.88 0.14
N ILE A 249 -15.34 -7.38 0.34
CA ILE A 249 -16.23 -7.83 -0.73
C ILE A 249 -17.46 -6.93 -0.80
N GLY A 250 -18.01 -6.74 -1.99
CA GLY A 250 -19.19 -5.91 -2.21
C GLY A 250 -20.14 -6.55 -3.20
N GLY A 251 -21.44 -6.38 -2.93
CA GLY A 251 -22.53 -6.74 -3.83
C GLY A 251 -23.43 -5.54 -4.07
N TYR A 252 -23.81 -5.31 -5.32
CA TYR A 252 -24.51 -4.10 -5.75
C TYR A 252 -25.66 -4.44 -6.67
N TYR A 253 -26.73 -3.65 -6.59
CA TYR A 253 -27.79 -3.59 -7.58
C TYR A 253 -27.70 -2.24 -8.29
N MET A 254 -27.41 -2.28 -9.59
CA MET A 254 -26.99 -1.13 -10.36
C MET A 254 -27.99 -0.78 -11.45
N TYR A 255 -28.27 0.51 -11.59
CA TYR A 255 -29.08 1.13 -12.62
C TYR A 255 -30.48 0.51 -12.80
N GLY A 256 -30.99 -0.16 -11.76
CA GLY A 256 -32.29 -0.84 -11.79
C GLY A 256 -32.37 -2.06 -12.71
N SER A 257 -31.24 -2.63 -13.14
CA SER A 257 -31.24 -3.79 -14.05
C SER A 257 -30.13 -4.80 -13.77
N GLU A 258 -28.98 -4.36 -13.25
CA GLU A 258 -27.80 -5.22 -13.16
C GLU A 258 -27.41 -5.55 -11.73
N VAL A 259 -26.75 -6.69 -11.58
CA VAL A 259 -26.03 -7.04 -10.35
C VAL A 259 -24.55 -6.80 -10.55
N GLY A 260 -23.92 -6.15 -9.58
CA GLY A 260 -22.49 -5.91 -9.54
C GLY A 260 -21.83 -6.62 -8.36
N VAL A 261 -20.56 -6.95 -8.52
CA VAL A 261 -19.69 -7.48 -7.47
C VAL A 261 -18.35 -6.76 -7.46
N ASN A 262 -17.74 -6.68 -6.29
CA ASN A 262 -16.40 -6.13 -6.12
C ASN A 262 -15.61 -6.93 -5.07
N LEU A 263 -14.33 -7.15 -5.34
CA LEU A 263 -13.36 -7.68 -4.39
C LEU A 263 -12.19 -6.70 -4.34
N ALA A 264 -11.87 -6.20 -3.15
CA ALA A 264 -10.74 -5.31 -2.91
C ALA A 264 -9.78 -5.92 -1.89
N ILE A 265 -8.51 -6.01 -2.26
CA ILE A 265 -7.39 -6.41 -1.41
C ILE A 265 -6.53 -5.16 -1.18
N SER A 266 -6.15 -4.88 0.05
CA SER A 266 -5.47 -3.64 0.41
C SER A 266 -4.38 -3.88 1.45
N GLY A 267 -3.29 -3.13 1.36
CA GLY A 267 -2.17 -3.18 2.30
C GLY A 267 -1.50 -1.82 2.43
N ASN A 268 -0.89 -1.57 3.58
CA ASN A 268 -0.18 -0.33 3.86
C ASN A 268 1.28 -0.64 4.23
N PRO A 269 2.27 -0.18 3.46
CA PRO A 269 3.68 -0.44 3.75
C PRO A 269 4.15 0.24 5.05
N LEU A 270 3.46 1.29 5.52
CA LEU A 270 3.73 1.92 6.81
C LEU A 270 3.14 1.14 7.99
N ARG A 271 2.25 0.17 7.73
CA ARG A 271 1.63 -0.73 8.71
C ARG A 271 1.62 -2.16 8.16
N PRO A 272 2.80 -2.80 8.06
CA PRO A 272 2.88 -4.14 7.49
C PRO A 272 2.15 -5.15 8.38
N LEU A 273 1.41 -6.09 7.75
CA LEU A 273 0.65 -7.14 8.44
C LEU A 273 1.53 -8.00 9.37
N VAL A 274 2.80 -8.12 9.02
CA VAL A 274 3.83 -8.73 9.86
C VAL A 274 4.87 -7.65 10.13
N PRO A 275 5.03 -7.18 11.38
CA PRO A 275 6.12 -6.28 11.73
C PRO A 275 7.45 -6.89 11.28
N PRO A 276 8.36 -6.11 10.70
CA PRO A 276 9.68 -6.64 10.35
C PRO A 276 10.35 -7.17 11.63
N ASP A 277 10.62 -8.48 11.66
CA ASP A 277 11.45 -9.08 12.71
C ASP A 277 12.91 -8.66 12.48
N LEU A 278 13.31 -7.58 13.13
CA LEU A 278 14.69 -7.11 13.13
C LEU A 278 15.62 -8.05 13.94
N GLY A 279 15.05 -9.04 14.64
CA GLY A 279 15.72 -9.97 15.54
C GLY A 279 16.13 -9.31 16.87
N THR A 280 16.80 -10.08 17.73
CA THR A 280 17.59 -9.53 18.83
C THR A 280 18.75 -8.73 18.25
N GLY A 281 19.07 -7.56 18.81
CA GLY A 281 20.27 -6.81 18.44
C GLY A 281 21.54 -7.68 18.58
N PRO A 282 22.60 -7.44 17.78
CA PRO A 282 23.83 -8.20 17.93
C PRO A 282 24.51 -7.85 19.27
N LEU A 283 25.38 -8.75 19.76
CA LEU A 283 26.24 -8.47 20.90
C LEU A 283 26.97 -7.11 20.73
N PRO A 284 27.02 -6.26 21.75
CA PRO A 284 27.80 -5.01 21.67
C PRO A 284 29.28 -5.34 21.46
N VAL A 285 29.99 -4.47 20.75
CA VAL A 285 31.47 -4.52 20.68
C VAL A 285 31.99 -3.63 21.79
N ASN A 286 32.84 -4.18 22.64
CA ASN A 286 33.59 -3.40 23.60
C ASN A 286 35.07 -3.57 23.25
N ALA A 287 35.81 -2.46 23.20
CA ALA A 287 37.26 -2.52 23.05
C ALA A 287 37.89 -3.28 24.22
N ARG A 288 38.97 -4.02 23.95
CA ARG A 288 39.76 -4.65 25.02
C ARG A 288 40.31 -3.59 25.96
N ALA A 289 40.40 -3.91 27.25
CA ALA A 289 41.08 -3.03 28.20
C ALA A 289 42.56 -2.85 27.78
N ALA A 290 43.09 -1.63 27.89
CA ALA A 290 44.46 -1.31 27.49
C ALA A 290 45.53 -2.15 28.23
N ASN A 291 45.19 -2.70 29.40
CA ASN A 291 46.04 -3.56 30.23
C ASN A 291 45.62 -5.04 30.19
N ALA A 292 44.81 -5.46 29.22
CA ALA A 292 44.34 -6.84 29.13
C ALA A 292 45.52 -7.83 28.95
N PRO A 293 45.47 -9.03 29.55
CA PRO A 293 46.54 -10.02 29.42
C PRO A 293 46.78 -10.46 27.97
N GLN A 294 48.02 -10.30 27.50
CA GLN A 294 48.44 -10.62 26.12
C GLN A 294 49.10 -12.01 26.01
N GLY A 295 48.86 -12.90 26.98
CA GLY A 295 49.46 -14.23 27.01
C GLY A 295 48.93 -15.14 25.91
N THR A 296 49.82 -15.85 25.20
CA THR A 296 49.48 -16.69 24.04
C THR A 296 49.56 -18.19 24.30
N ALA A 297 49.93 -18.60 25.52
CA ALA A 297 50.10 -20.00 25.91
C ALA A 297 48.84 -20.87 25.74
N TRP A 298 47.66 -20.25 25.69
CA TRP A 298 46.39 -20.93 25.40
C TRP A 298 46.37 -21.54 23.99
N ALA A 299 47.04 -20.93 23.01
CA ALA A 299 46.95 -21.30 21.61
C ALA A 299 47.62 -22.65 21.31
N THR A 300 48.65 -23.02 22.06
CA THR A 300 49.33 -24.32 21.94
C THR A 300 48.80 -25.37 22.91
N ASN A 301 47.91 -25.00 23.83
CA ASN A 301 47.26 -25.91 24.78
C ASN A 301 45.97 -26.49 24.17
N PRO A 302 45.90 -27.81 23.86
CA PRO A 302 44.71 -28.41 23.28
C PRO A 302 43.46 -28.26 24.15
N ALA A 303 43.58 -28.48 25.47
CA ALA A 303 42.44 -28.40 26.38
C ALA A 303 41.86 -26.97 26.46
N ALA A 304 42.72 -25.94 26.40
CA ALA A 304 42.27 -24.55 26.38
C ALA A 304 41.53 -24.20 25.07
N ARG A 305 42.02 -24.70 23.93
CA ARG A 305 41.36 -24.52 22.63
C ARG A 305 40.00 -25.21 22.57
N ASP A 306 39.91 -26.45 23.06
CA ASP A 306 38.66 -27.20 23.08
C ASP A 306 37.62 -26.51 23.96
N GLN A 307 38.03 -26.02 25.14
CA GLN A 307 37.15 -25.27 26.02
C GLN A 307 36.63 -23.96 25.38
N LEU A 308 37.50 -23.22 24.68
CA LEU A 308 37.11 -22.02 23.94
C LEU A 308 36.15 -22.37 22.79
N ALA A 309 36.44 -23.41 22.02
CA ALA A 309 35.58 -23.84 20.91
C ALA A 309 34.17 -24.21 21.39
N VAL A 310 34.05 -24.94 22.51
CA VAL A 310 32.74 -25.29 23.09
C VAL A 310 31.99 -24.04 23.54
N ALA A 311 32.63 -23.11 24.25
CA ALA A 311 32.00 -21.88 24.71
C ALA A 311 31.55 -20.97 23.53
N LEU A 312 32.39 -20.84 22.50
CA LEU A 312 32.06 -20.09 21.29
C LEU A 312 30.91 -20.75 20.51
N ALA A 313 30.90 -22.07 20.39
CA ALA A 313 29.84 -22.81 19.70
C ALA A 313 28.47 -22.56 20.36
N GLU A 314 28.40 -22.53 21.69
CA GLU A 314 27.17 -22.25 22.43
C GLU A 314 26.63 -20.84 22.11
N ILE A 315 27.48 -19.82 22.20
CA ILE A 315 27.09 -18.42 21.95
C ILE A 315 26.74 -18.21 20.47
N LEU A 316 27.55 -18.76 19.55
CA LEU A 316 27.28 -18.67 18.11
C LEU A 316 25.94 -19.32 17.76
N ARG A 317 25.61 -20.46 18.38
CA ARG A 317 24.33 -21.14 18.16
C ARG A 317 23.15 -20.28 18.61
N ALA A 318 23.28 -19.59 19.76
CA ALA A 318 22.27 -18.64 20.23
C ALA A 318 22.12 -17.42 19.29
N GLU A 319 23.21 -16.98 18.68
CA GLU A 319 23.23 -15.91 17.67
C GLU A 319 22.74 -16.36 16.28
N GLY A 320 22.59 -17.69 16.04
CA GLY A 320 22.08 -18.26 14.79
C GLY A 320 23.14 -18.82 13.82
N MET A 321 24.33 -19.19 14.33
CA MET A 321 25.42 -19.79 13.58
C MET A 321 25.82 -21.15 14.18
N LEU A 322 26.13 -22.13 13.34
CA LEU A 322 26.82 -23.34 13.76
C LEU A 322 28.33 -23.11 13.65
N LEU A 323 29.10 -23.53 14.66
CA LEU A 323 30.57 -23.55 14.60
C LEU A 323 31.02 -24.93 14.10
N ASP A 324 31.51 -25.00 12.86
CA ASP A 324 31.95 -26.23 12.21
C ASP A 324 33.42 -26.55 12.51
N ALA A 325 34.25 -25.51 12.64
CA ALA A 325 35.66 -25.65 13.00
C ALA A 325 36.18 -24.44 13.76
N PHE A 326 37.14 -24.68 14.66
CA PHE A 326 37.91 -23.66 15.36
C PHE A 326 39.39 -24.05 15.36
N SER A 327 40.26 -23.14 14.95
CA SER A 327 41.71 -23.28 15.07
C SER A 327 42.35 -21.95 15.48
N ALA A 328 43.53 -22.05 16.10
CA ALA A 328 44.33 -20.90 16.52
C ALA A 328 45.71 -20.99 15.88
N ASP A 329 46.26 -19.85 15.49
CA ASP A 329 47.64 -19.73 15.03
C ASP A 329 48.59 -20.07 16.20
N PRO A 330 49.73 -20.75 15.96
CA PRO A 330 50.64 -21.16 17.03
C PRO A 330 51.20 -20.01 17.88
N ASP A 331 51.20 -18.80 17.34
CA ASP A 331 51.63 -17.57 18.03
C ASP A 331 50.53 -16.96 18.91
N GLY A 332 49.30 -17.49 18.86
CA GLY A 332 48.14 -17.04 19.62
C GLY A 332 47.59 -15.67 19.22
N ARG A 333 47.93 -15.18 18.02
CA ARG A 333 47.52 -13.87 17.51
C ARG A 333 46.42 -13.92 16.46
N GLY A 334 46.18 -15.08 15.86
CA GLY A 334 45.10 -15.28 14.91
C GLY A 334 44.27 -16.51 15.24
N VAL A 335 43.01 -16.49 14.81
CA VAL A 335 42.12 -17.66 14.81
C VAL A 335 41.46 -17.82 13.46
N GLU A 336 41.12 -19.05 13.12
CA GLU A 336 40.23 -19.38 12.02
C GLU A 336 39.00 -20.09 12.56
N VAL A 337 37.82 -19.62 12.16
CA VAL A 337 36.54 -20.26 12.44
C VAL A 337 35.83 -20.59 11.14
N ALA A 338 35.24 -21.77 11.07
CA ALA A 338 34.31 -22.14 10.00
C ALA A 338 32.90 -22.14 10.58
N ILE A 339 31.97 -21.44 9.94
CA ILE A 339 30.60 -21.29 10.42
C ILE A 339 29.57 -21.59 9.34
N THR A 340 28.46 -22.20 9.72
CA THR A 340 27.26 -22.31 8.90
C THR A 340 26.21 -21.31 9.41
N ASN A 341 25.70 -20.45 8.52
CA ASN A 341 24.65 -19.47 8.83
C ASN A 341 23.27 -20.13 8.79
N LEU A 342 22.63 -20.25 9.96
CA LEU A 342 21.35 -20.94 10.11
C LEU A 342 20.14 -20.00 10.10
N ARG A 343 20.35 -18.69 10.28
CA ARG A 343 19.27 -17.74 10.60
C ARG A 343 19.12 -16.59 9.61
N PHE A 344 20.21 -16.07 9.07
CA PHE A 344 20.18 -14.79 8.36
C PHE A 344 20.18 -14.99 6.85
N GLN A 345 19.37 -14.21 6.13
CA GLN A 345 19.39 -14.19 4.65
C GLN A 345 20.68 -13.57 4.07
N SER A 346 21.53 -12.95 4.91
CA SER A 346 22.72 -12.21 4.50
C SER A 346 23.94 -12.69 5.29
N ASP A 347 24.91 -13.29 4.60
CA ASP A 347 26.14 -13.78 5.21
C ASP A 347 26.99 -12.68 5.86
N PRO A 348 27.11 -11.45 5.31
CA PRO A 348 27.74 -10.35 6.02
C PRO A 348 27.15 -10.09 7.41
N LYS A 349 25.84 -10.30 7.62
CA LYS A 349 25.19 -10.17 8.94
C LYS A 349 25.64 -11.29 9.89
N ALA A 350 25.79 -12.53 9.39
CA ALA A 350 26.34 -13.63 10.16
C ALA A 350 27.81 -13.38 10.53
N ILE A 351 28.64 -13.02 9.56
CA ILE A 351 30.07 -12.69 9.77
C ILE A 351 30.24 -11.58 10.80
N GLY A 352 29.47 -10.49 10.70
CA GLY A 352 29.53 -9.40 11.67
C GLY A 352 29.14 -9.82 13.08
N ARG A 353 28.16 -10.72 13.24
CA ARG A 353 27.77 -11.28 14.56
C ARG A 353 28.82 -12.24 15.09
N THR A 354 29.36 -13.12 14.26
CA THR A 354 30.48 -13.99 14.64
C THR A 354 31.66 -13.16 15.11
N THR A 355 32.03 -12.10 14.39
CA THR A 355 33.12 -11.19 14.76
C THR A 355 32.91 -10.60 16.16
N ARG A 356 31.68 -10.23 16.51
CA ARG A 356 31.32 -9.73 17.85
C ARG A 356 31.48 -10.80 18.93
N VAL A 357 31.05 -12.03 18.64
CA VAL A 357 31.24 -13.18 19.55
C VAL A 357 32.73 -13.46 19.75
N LEU A 358 33.53 -13.46 18.68
CA LEU A 358 34.98 -13.66 18.74
C LEU A 358 35.67 -12.54 19.53
N ALA A 359 35.30 -11.27 19.27
CA ALA A 359 35.85 -10.11 19.98
C ALA A 359 35.50 -10.12 21.48
N ALA A 360 34.34 -10.64 21.87
CA ALA A 360 33.96 -10.75 23.28
C ALA A 360 34.55 -12.00 23.97
N GLY A 361 34.64 -13.12 23.26
CA GLY A 361 34.95 -14.43 23.83
C GLY A 361 36.42 -14.84 23.77
N LEU A 362 37.22 -14.27 22.87
CA LEU A 362 38.62 -14.67 22.69
C LEU A 362 39.61 -13.87 23.53
N PRO A 363 40.72 -14.50 23.97
CA PRO A 363 41.80 -13.84 24.68
C PRO A 363 42.25 -12.54 24.00
N ALA A 364 42.70 -11.57 24.80
CA ALA A 364 43.12 -10.28 24.30
C ALA A 364 44.38 -10.34 23.43
N SER A 365 45.07 -11.48 23.33
CA SER A 365 46.19 -11.69 22.42
C SER A 365 45.81 -11.84 20.94
N VAL A 366 44.55 -12.17 20.65
CA VAL A 366 44.09 -12.39 19.26
C VAL A 366 43.81 -11.06 18.59
N GLU A 367 44.51 -10.78 17.49
CA GLU A 367 44.35 -9.60 16.63
C GLU A 367 43.66 -9.91 15.31
N THR A 368 43.74 -11.15 14.80
CA THR A 368 43.14 -11.49 13.49
C THR A 368 42.06 -12.54 13.62
N PHE A 369 40.88 -12.26 13.08
CA PHE A 369 39.80 -13.23 12.90
C PHE A 369 39.71 -13.62 11.43
N ARG A 370 39.79 -14.92 11.13
CA ARG A 370 39.49 -15.48 9.81
C ARG A 370 38.16 -16.22 9.92
N VAL A 371 37.10 -15.62 9.40
CA VAL A 371 35.74 -16.19 9.43
C VAL A 371 35.44 -16.80 8.07
N THR A 372 35.36 -18.12 8.02
CA THR A 372 35.07 -18.90 6.82
C THR A 372 33.62 -19.36 6.84
N MET A 373 32.86 -19.03 5.79
CA MET A 373 31.49 -19.50 5.60
C MET A 373 31.50 -20.93 5.07
N VAL A 374 30.61 -21.76 5.61
CA VAL A 374 30.32 -23.12 5.16
C VAL A 374 28.90 -23.15 4.60
N GLN A 375 28.76 -23.67 3.38
CA GLN A 375 27.47 -23.88 2.71
C GLN A 375 27.48 -25.28 2.09
N ASP A 376 26.47 -26.08 2.40
CA ASP A 376 26.35 -27.48 1.95
C ASP A 376 27.65 -28.29 2.18
N ASP A 377 28.22 -28.16 3.39
CA ASP A 377 29.49 -28.78 3.82
C ASP A 377 30.75 -28.33 3.04
N VAL A 378 30.65 -27.26 2.24
CA VAL A 378 31.77 -26.69 1.49
C VAL A 378 32.15 -25.31 2.03
N ARG A 379 33.46 -25.08 2.24
CA ARG A 379 34.00 -23.76 2.60
C ARG A 379 33.95 -22.83 1.38
N THR A 380 33.24 -21.71 1.47
CA THR A 380 32.99 -20.82 0.33
C THR A 380 33.84 -19.55 0.39
N THR A 381 33.62 -18.71 1.40
CA THR A 381 34.25 -17.38 1.53
C THR A 381 34.93 -17.24 2.88
N THR A 382 36.19 -16.80 2.88
CA THR A 382 36.90 -16.42 4.11
C THR A 382 37.05 -14.91 4.17
N VAL A 383 36.56 -14.30 5.24
CA VAL A 383 36.75 -12.88 5.54
C VAL A 383 37.78 -12.75 6.66
N VAL A 384 38.78 -11.90 6.43
CA VAL A 384 39.82 -11.59 7.41
C VAL A 384 39.50 -10.24 8.03
N ILE A 385 39.36 -10.22 9.35
CA ILE A 385 39.06 -9.02 10.14
C ILE A 385 40.21 -8.78 11.12
N ASP A 386 40.73 -7.56 11.09
CA ASP A 386 41.59 -7.05 12.16
C ASP A 386 40.73 -6.60 13.34
N ARG A 387 40.98 -7.19 14.51
CA ARG A 387 40.21 -6.95 15.72
C ARG A 387 40.36 -5.52 16.21
N SER A 388 41.56 -4.96 16.12
CA SER A 388 41.82 -3.58 16.56
C SER A 388 41.09 -2.57 15.66
N ASP A 389 41.08 -2.78 14.35
CA ASP A 389 40.25 -1.99 13.41
C ASP A 389 38.76 -2.13 13.71
N PHE A 390 38.31 -3.35 13.99
CA PHE A 390 36.90 -3.62 14.31
C PHE A 390 36.45 -2.96 15.62
N GLU A 391 37.28 -3.02 16.67
CA GLU A 391 37.02 -2.38 17.97
C GLU A 391 36.94 -0.85 17.86
N ARG A 392 37.75 -0.23 16.98
CA ARG A 392 37.74 1.22 16.73
C ARG A 392 36.50 1.75 16.04
N GLN A 393 35.71 0.92 15.36
CA GLN A 393 34.50 1.38 14.65
C GLN A 393 33.32 1.70 15.57
N VAL A 394 33.49 1.49 16.89
CA VAL A 394 32.42 1.64 17.89
C VAL A 394 32.71 2.77 18.89
N ASP A 395 33.90 3.38 18.83
CA ASP A 395 34.21 4.70 19.42
C ASP A 395 33.78 5.82 18.46
#